data_AF-A0A6J0C234-F1
#
_entry.id   AF-A0A6J0C234-F1
#
_cell.length_a   1.000
_cell.length_b   1.000
_cell.length_c   1.000
_cell.angle_alpha   90.00
_cell.angle_beta   90.00
_cell.angle_gamma   90.00
#
_symmetry.space_group_name_H-M   'P 1'
#
loop_
_entity.id
_entity.type
_entity.pdbx_description
1 polymer ?
#
loop_
_entity_poly.entity_id
_entity_poly.type
_entity_poly.pdbx_seq_one_letter_code
_entity_poly.pdbx_strand_id
1 'polypeptide(L)'
;MAIESLRDRVFSTKSDVWSFGVVLWELFSLARTPYPLIRPEDMCRKLAEGYRMEKPPYAPRSIYQMMLRCWKAEPSERPSFEKLTINIAVLIEEHVKTFYLELGNPYTKIYADIWKRERETAISAEESDALEVE
;
A
#
# COMPACT_ATOMS: atom_id res chain seq x y z
N MET A 1 6.67 9.00 2.52
CA MET A 1 5.66 9.42 3.52
C MET A 1 4.71 10.44 2.90
N ALA A 2 3.44 10.42 3.32
CA ALA A 2 2.44 11.40 2.89
C ALA A 2 2.64 12.76 3.58
N ILE A 3 1.99 13.82 3.07
CA ILE A 3 2.15 15.20 3.57
C ILE A 3 1.69 15.30 5.03
N GLU A 4 0.52 14.77 5.34
CA GLU A 4 -0.05 14.75 6.70
C GLU A 4 0.80 13.94 7.68
N SER A 5 1.50 12.90 7.20
CA SER A 5 2.43 12.12 8.03
C SER A 5 3.73 12.87 8.32
N LEU A 6 4.21 13.66 7.35
CA LEU A 6 5.40 14.51 7.52
C LEU A 6 5.12 15.68 8.46
N ARG A 7 3.95 16.33 8.31
CA ARG A 7 3.59 17.56 9.04
C ARG A 7 2.98 17.27 10.41
N ASP A 8 1.95 16.41 10.42
CA ASP A 8 1.03 16.27 11.56
C ASP A 8 1.19 14.90 12.25
N ARG A 9 2.12 14.05 11.79
CA ARG A 9 2.32 12.66 12.26
C ARG A 9 1.06 11.80 12.17
N VAL A 10 0.19 12.09 11.21
CA VAL A 10 -1.02 11.31 10.95
C VAL A 10 -0.69 10.13 10.05
N PHE A 11 -1.05 8.93 10.48
CA PHE A 11 -0.87 7.69 9.74
C PHE A 11 -2.22 6.99 9.57
N SER A 12 -2.49 6.54 8.35
CA SER A 12 -3.75 5.89 7.98
C SER A 12 -3.55 5.04 6.73
N THR A 13 -4.57 4.25 6.36
CA THR A 13 -4.59 3.55 5.07
C THR A 13 -4.39 4.52 3.88
N LYS A 14 -4.81 5.78 4.00
CA LYS A 14 -4.62 6.78 2.94
C LYS A 14 -3.17 7.29 2.87
N SER A 15 -2.44 7.32 3.98
CA SER A 15 -0.99 7.59 3.93
C SER A 15 -0.21 6.39 3.37
N ASP A 16 -0.70 5.17 3.58
CA ASP A 16 -0.13 3.97 2.95
C ASP A 16 -0.33 3.96 1.44
N VAL A 17 -1.50 4.41 0.96
CA VAL A 17 -1.76 4.59 -0.47
C VAL A 17 -0.75 5.57 -1.10
N TRP A 18 -0.39 6.65 -0.41
CA TRP A 18 0.66 7.55 -0.87
C TRP A 18 2.01 6.82 -1.01
N SER A 19 2.40 6.10 0.04
CA SER A 19 3.65 5.33 0.07
C SER A 19 3.67 4.25 -1.02
N PHE A 20 2.54 3.60 -1.29
CA PHE A 20 2.39 2.68 -2.41
C PHE A 20 2.63 3.36 -3.76
N GLY A 21 2.17 4.61 -3.95
CA GLY A 21 2.52 5.40 -5.12
C GLY A 21 4.04 5.61 -5.28
N VAL A 22 4.77 5.79 -4.17
CA VAL A 22 6.24 5.86 -4.17
C VAL A 22 6.86 4.52 -4.56
N VAL A 23 6.34 3.41 -4.02
CA VAL A 23 6.79 2.04 -4.39
C VAL A 23 6.60 1.78 -5.89
N LEU A 24 5.46 2.18 -6.46
CA LEU A 24 5.26 2.08 -7.91
C LEU A 24 6.29 2.91 -8.67
N TRP A 25 6.62 4.11 -8.19
CA TRP A 25 7.67 4.93 -8.80
C TRP A 25 9.05 4.27 -8.72
N GLU A 26 9.40 3.69 -7.57
CA GLU A 26 10.63 2.92 -7.38
C GLU A 26 10.70 1.73 -8.33
N LEU A 27 9.61 0.96 -8.45
CA LEU A 27 9.52 -0.19 -9.34
C LEU A 27 9.83 0.19 -10.80
N PHE A 28 9.17 1.23 -11.32
CA PHE A 28 9.32 1.64 -12.72
C PHE A 28 10.53 2.53 -12.99
N SER A 29 11.20 3.01 -11.95
CA SER A 29 12.48 3.71 -12.07
C SER A 29 13.68 2.78 -11.92
N LEU A 30 13.46 1.48 -11.70
CA LEU A 30 14.47 0.47 -11.38
C LEU A 30 15.22 0.81 -10.07
N ALA A 31 14.46 1.08 -9.01
CA ALA A 31 14.92 1.37 -7.66
C ALA A 31 15.82 2.61 -7.54
N ARG A 32 15.57 3.64 -8.35
CA ARG A 32 16.19 4.95 -8.13
C ARG A 32 15.71 5.55 -6.83
N THR A 33 16.53 6.42 -6.23
CA THR A 33 16.15 7.16 -5.02
C THR A 33 14.96 8.08 -5.31
N PRO A 34 13.83 7.94 -4.59
CA PRO A 34 12.70 8.87 -4.68
C PRO A 34 13.10 10.29 -4.30
N TYR A 35 12.54 11.28 -4.99
CA TYR A 35 12.79 12.70 -4.74
C TYR A 35 14.29 13.05 -4.65
N PRO A 36 15.09 12.71 -5.68
CA PRO A 36 16.51 13.01 -5.65
C PRO A 36 16.70 14.53 -5.50
N LEU A 37 17.74 14.92 -4.76
CA LEU A 37 18.13 16.33 -4.54
C LEU A 37 17.17 17.15 -3.66
N ILE A 38 16.08 16.57 -3.15
CA ILE A 38 15.21 17.24 -2.17
C ILE A 38 15.64 16.80 -0.78
N ARG A 39 16.04 17.77 0.03
CA ARG A 39 16.37 17.52 1.44
C ARG A 39 15.12 17.15 2.24
N PRO A 40 15.20 16.25 3.24
CA PRO A 40 14.05 15.86 4.06
C PRO A 40 13.31 17.06 4.68
N GLU A 41 14.04 18.10 5.09
CA GLU A 41 13.48 19.30 5.71
C GLU A 41 12.63 20.13 4.72
N ASP A 42 12.99 20.10 3.43
CA ASP A 42 12.28 20.83 2.37
C ASP A 42 11.09 20.05 1.79
N MET A 43 11.00 18.75 2.09
CA MET A 43 10.04 17.82 1.47
C MET A 43 8.60 18.25 1.68
N CYS A 44 8.22 18.53 2.93
CA CYS A 44 6.84 18.88 3.27
C CYS A 44 6.38 20.14 2.54
N ARG A 45 7.23 21.17 2.48
CA ARG A 45 6.95 22.43 1.78
C ARG A 45 6.75 22.20 0.28
N LYS A 46 7.70 21.53 -0.40
CA LYS A 46 7.60 21.26 -1.84
C LYS A 46 6.36 20.45 -2.19
N LEU A 47 6.03 19.44 -1.40
CA LEU A 47 4.84 18.62 -1.63
C LEU A 47 3.54 19.42 -1.42
N ALA A 48 3.51 20.33 -0.45
CA ALA A 48 2.38 21.24 -0.23
C ALA A 48 2.21 22.26 -1.36
N GLU A 49 3.31 22.71 -1.99
CA GLU A 49 3.31 23.55 -3.20
C GLU A 49 2.88 22.79 -4.47
N GLY A 50 2.61 21.49 -4.37
CA GLY A 50 2.11 20.67 -5.47
C GLY A 50 3.20 19.94 -6.26
N TYR A 51 4.47 20.00 -5.85
CA TYR A 51 5.53 19.24 -6.51
C TYR A 51 5.26 17.73 -6.42
N ARG A 52 5.42 17.01 -7.53
CA ARG A 52 5.37 15.54 -7.60
C ARG A 52 6.52 15.05 -8.47
N MET A 53 6.96 13.81 -8.25
CA MET A 53 8.00 13.22 -9.09
C MET A 53 7.54 13.10 -10.54
N GLU A 54 8.47 13.28 -11.46
CA GLU A 54 8.23 13.04 -12.88
C GLU A 54 7.94 11.57 -13.16
N LYS A 55 7.33 11.30 -14.32
CA LYS A 55 7.06 9.94 -14.78
C LYS A 55 8.37 9.17 -14.91
N PRO A 56 8.53 8.00 -14.26
CA PRO A 56 9.73 7.21 -14.44
C PRO A 56 9.81 6.64 -15.87
N PRO A 57 11.02 6.34 -16.39
CA PRO A 57 11.23 6.03 -17.80
C PRO A 57 10.37 4.86 -18.29
N TYR A 58 10.29 3.79 -17.50
CA TYR A 58 9.63 2.54 -17.88
C TYR A 58 8.16 2.47 -17.47
N ALA A 59 7.62 3.48 -16.80
CA ALA A 59 6.20 3.47 -16.43
C ALA A 59 5.30 3.75 -17.65
N PRO A 60 4.29 2.89 -17.89
CA PRO A 60 3.16 3.23 -18.74
C PRO A 60 2.44 4.48 -18.23
N ARG A 61 1.80 5.22 -19.15
CA ARG A 61 1.06 6.44 -18.80
C ARG A 61 -0.06 6.17 -17.79
N SER A 62 -0.76 5.03 -17.92
CA SER A 62 -1.81 4.60 -17.00
C SER A 62 -1.31 4.43 -15.56
N ILE A 63 -0.15 3.80 -15.39
CA ILE A 63 0.49 3.64 -14.08
C ILE A 63 0.88 4.99 -13.50
N TYR A 64 1.45 5.90 -14.30
CA TYR A 64 1.82 7.22 -13.77
C TYR A 64 0.61 8.04 -13.33
N GLN A 65 -0.50 7.97 -14.07
CA GLN A 65 -1.76 8.57 -13.64
C GLN A 65 -2.25 7.96 -12.31
N MET A 66 -2.02 6.67 -12.09
CA MET A 66 -2.31 6.02 -10.82
C MET A 66 -1.43 6.56 -9.69
N MET A 67 -0.11 6.70 -9.91
CA MET A 67 0.81 7.32 -8.94
C MET A 67 0.34 8.74 -8.56
N LEU A 68 -0.02 9.57 -9.54
CA LEU A 68 -0.53 10.93 -9.29
C LEU A 68 -1.82 10.96 -8.46
N ARG A 69 -2.72 9.96 -8.65
CA ARG A 69 -3.91 9.81 -7.80
C ARG A 69 -3.56 9.40 -6.37
N CYS A 70 -2.57 8.53 -6.20
CA CYS A 70 -2.05 8.18 -4.86
C CYS A 70 -1.45 9.39 -4.13
N TRP A 71 -0.90 10.36 -4.87
CA TRP A 71 -0.27 11.55 -4.31
C TRP A 71 -1.17 12.80 -4.28
N LYS A 72 -2.50 12.63 -4.30
CA LYS A 72 -3.41 13.75 -4.03
C LYS A 72 -3.15 14.33 -2.64
N ALA A 73 -3.14 15.66 -2.55
CA ALA A 73 -2.87 16.36 -1.31
C ALA A 73 -3.91 15.98 -0.25
N GLU A 74 -5.18 16.04 -0.63
CA GLU A 74 -6.30 15.63 0.18
C GLU A 74 -6.37 14.08 0.29
N PRO A 75 -6.25 13.49 1.50
CA PRO A 75 -6.27 12.03 1.67
C PRO A 75 -7.55 11.36 1.18
N SER A 76 -8.70 12.03 1.28
CA SER A 76 -9.99 11.48 0.84
C SER A 76 -10.09 11.30 -0.69
N GLU A 77 -9.35 12.10 -1.47
CA GLU A 77 -9.29 11.98 -2.94
C GLU A 77 -8.40 10.83 -3.42
N ARG A 78 -7.60 10.23 -2.55
CA ARG A 78 -6.72 9.10 -2.91
C ARG A 78 -7.57 7.82 -3.10
N PRO A 79 -7.25 6.94 -4.05
CA PRO A 79 -7.99 5.71 -4.27
C PRO A 79 -7.89 4.77 -3.05
N SER A 80 -8.81 3.81 -2.93
CA SER A 80 -8.64 2.67 -2.03
C SER A 80 -7.70 1.63 -2.65
N PHE A 81 -7.11 0.76 -1.82
CA PHE A 81 -6.34 -0.37 -2.32
C PHE A 81 -7.18 -1.30 -3.21
N GLU A 82 -8.45 -1.52 -2.88
CA GLU A 82 -9.39 -2.27 -3.74
C GLU A 82 -9.45 -1.68 -5.15
N LYS A 83 -9.59 -0.35 -5.26
CA LYS A 83 -9.63 0.32 -6.57
C LYS A 83 -8.29 0.23 -7.29
N LEU A 84 -7.18 0.32 -6.57
CA LEU A 84 -5.83 0.15 -7.14
C LEU A 84 -5.64 -1.27 -7.70
N THR A 85 -6.03 -2.29 -6.95
CA THR A 85 -5.96 -3.70 -7.38
C THR A 85 -6.75 -3.92 -8.67
N ILE A 86 -8.00 -3.41 -8.74
CA ILE A 86 -8.81 -3.52 -9.96
C ILE A 86 -8.13 -2.81 -11.14
N ASN A 87 -7.62 -1.60 -10.93
CA ASN A 87 -6.97 -0.85 -12.00
C ASN A 87 -5.69 -1.53 -12.50
N ILE A 88 -4.90 -2.14 -11.62
CA ILE A 88 -3.69 -2.89 -11.98
C ILE A 88 -4.07 -4.19 -12.71
N ALA A 89 -5.09 -4.90 -12.24
CA ALA A 89 -5.54 -6.15 -12.85
C ALA A 89 -5.93 -5.99 -14.33
N VAL A 90 -6.53 -4.84 -14.70
CA VAL A 90 -6.89 -4.53 -16.10
C VAL A 90 -5.66 -4.31 -17.00
N LEU A 91 -4.49 -4.03 -16.43
CA LEU A 91 -3.25 -3.83 -17.19
C LEU A 91 -2.48 -5.13 -17.45
N ILE A 92 -2.93 -6.24 -16.89
CA ILE A 92 -2.27 -7.54 -16.96
C ILE A 92 -3.13 -8.46 -17.84
N GLU A 93 -2.49 -9.25 -18.70
CA GLU A 93 -3.21 -10.25 -19.50
C GLU A 93 -3.87 -11.30 -18.59
N GLU A 94 -5.09 -11.73 -18.93
CA GLU A 94 -5.90 -12.55 -18.02
C GLU A 94 -5.18 -13.83 -17.57
N HIS A 95 -4.43 -14.49 -18.46
CA HIS A 95 -3.67 -15.70 -18.12
C HIS A 95 -2.53 -15.43 -17.13
N VAL A 96 -1.86 -14.28 -17.25
CA VAL A 96 -0.81 -13.84 -16.33
C VAL A 96 -1.40 -13.47 -14.97
N LYS A 97 -2.55 -12.78 -14.98
CA LYS A 97 -3.29 -12.42 -13.77
C LYS A 97 -3.71 -13.66 -12.98
N THR A 98 -4.30 -14.65 -13.64
CA THR A 98 -4.69 -15.93 -13.00
C THR A 98 -3.48 -16.60 -12.36
N PHE A 99 -2.36 -16.70 -13.08
CA PHE A 99 -1.12 -17.29 -12.56
C PHE A 99 -0.61 -16.57 -11.29
N TYR A 100 -0.60 -15.24 -11.27
CA TYR A 100 -0.18 -14.47 -10.08
C TYR A 100 -1.14 -14.62 -8.89
N LEU A 101 -2.45 -14.72 -9.14
CA LEU A 101 -3.43 -14.95 -8.08
C LEU A 101 -3.30 -16.36 -7.49
N GLU A 102 -3.00 -17.36 -8.32
CA GLU A 102 -2.76 -18.74 -7.89
C GLU A 102 -1.45 -18.89 -7.09
N LEU A 103 -0.40 -18.14 -7.44
CA LEU A 103 0.86 -18.07 -6.67
C LEU A 103 0.65 -17.61 -5.22
N GLY A 104 -0.35 -16.78 -4.95
CA GLY A 104 -0.68 -16.29 -3.61
C GLY A 104 -1.37 -17.32 -2.71
N ASN A 105 -1.97 -18.37 -3.29
CA ASN A 105 -2.79 -19.36 -2.61
C ASN A 105 -2.08 -20.12 -1.47
N PRO A 106 -0.84 -20.62 -1.61
CA PRO A 106 -0.17 -21.27 -0.48
C PRO A 106 0.04 -20.32 0.70
N TYR A 107 0.42 -19.06 0.48
CA TYR A 107 0.63 -18.09 1.56
C TYR A 107 -0.69 -17.67 2.22
N THR A 108 -1.72 -17.33 1.46
CA THR A 108 -3.02 -16.93 2.02
C THR A 108 -3.69 -18.07 2.78
N LYS A 109 -3.56 -19.31 2.30
CA LYS A 109 -4.02 -20.49 3.04
C LYS A 109 -3.26 -20.69 4.34
N ILE A 110 -1.93 -20.56 4.32
CA ILE A 110 -1.10 -20.61 5.52
C ILE A 110 -1.53 -19.54 6.54
N TYR A 111 -1.69 -18.28 6.14
CA TYR A 111 -2.12 -17.21 7.05
C TYR A 111 -3.55 -17.41 7.57
N ALA A 112 -4.47 -17.89 6.73
CA ALA A 112 -5.82 -18.23 7.17
C ALA A 112 -5.81 -19.37 8.21
N ASP A 113 -4.99 -20.39 8.00
CA ASP A 113 -4.83 -21.52 8.93
C ASP A 113 -4.15 -21.11 10.24
N ILE A 114 -3.20 -20.16 10.19
CA ILE A 114 -2.55 -19.58 11.39
C ILE A 114 -3.58 -18.79 12.19
N TRP A 115 -4.29 -17.86 11.54
CA TRP A 115 -5.29 -17.00 12.22
C TRP A 115 -6.47 -17.79 12.77
N LYS A 116 -6.83 -18.89 12.11
CA LYS A 116 -7.86 -19.80 12.60
C LYS A 116 -7.41 -20.51 13.88
N ARG A 117 -6.18 -21.05 13.88
CA ARG A 117 -5.58 -21.70 15.06
C ARG A 117 -5.40 -20.74 16.23
N GLU A 118 -4.93 -19.52 16.00
CA GLU A 118 -4.78 -18.50 17.05
C GLU A 118 -6.14 -18.15 17.67
N ARG A 119 -7.21 -18.03 16.87
CA ARG A 119 -8.57 -17.81 17.37
C ARG A 119 -9.09 -18.99 18.19
N GLU A 120 -8.89 -20.21 17.72
CA GLU A 120 -9.30 -21.43 18.43
C GLU A 120 -8.54 -21.59 19.77
N THR A 121 -7.25 -21.24 19.78
CA THR A 121 -6.41 -21.29 20.99
C THR A 121 -6.82 -20.22 22.01
N ALA A 122 -7.17 -19.02 21.55
CA ALA A 122 -7.67 -17.95 22.43
C ALA A 122 -9.02 -18.30 23.07
N ILE A 123 -9.95 -18.87 22.30
CA ILE A 123 -11.26 -19.31 22.80
C ILE A 123 -11.10 -20.45 23.83
N SER A 124 -10.21 -21.41 23.55
CA SER A 124 -9.93 -22.52 24.47
C SER A 124 -9.29 -22.07 25.79
N ALA A 125 -8.51 -20.99 25.79
CA ALA A 125 -7.89 -20.43 26.99
C ALA A 125 -8.89 -19.64 27.85
N GLU A 126 -9.81 -18.92 27.22
CA GLU A 126 -10.90 -18.21 27.92
C GLU A 126 -11.89 -19.18 28.57
N GLU A 127 -12.18 -20.31 27.93
CA GLU A 127 -13.04 -21.36 28.50
C GLU A 127 -12.37 -22.10 29.68
N SER A 128 -11.05 -22.31 29.66
CA SER A 128 -10.33 -22.92 30.79
C SER A 128 -10.23 -21.98 31.99
N ASP A 129 -9.98 -20.68 31.78
CA ASP A 129 -9.94 -19.69 32.86
C ASP A 129 -11.32 -19.48 33.51
N ALA A 130 -12.42 -19.66 32.76
CA ALA A 130 -13.78 -19.56 33.31
C ALA A 130 -14.17 -20.75 34.21
N LEU A 131 -13.55 -21.92 34.03
CA LEU A 131 -13.82 -23.14 34.80
C LEU A 131 -12.99 -23.26 36.10
N GLU A 132 -11.91 -22.48 36.25
CA GLU A 132 -11.07 -22.47 37.46
C GLU A 132 -11.57 -21.48 38.55
N VAL A 133 -12.64 -20.72 38.27
CA VAL A 133 -13.18 -19.69 39.19
C VAL A 133 -14.49 -20.13 39.89
N GLU A 134 -14.97 -21.36 39.66
CA GLU A 134 -16.05 -22.02 40.44
C GLU A 134 -15.52 -23.00 41.48
#